data_AF-X0T1J5-F1
#
_entry.id   AF-X0T1J5-F1
#
_cell.length_a   1.000
_cell.length_b   1.000
_cell.length_c   1.000
_cell.angle_alpha   90.00
_cell.angle_beta   90.00
_cell.angle_gamma   90.00
#
_symmetry.space_group_name_H-M   'P 1'
#
loop_
_entity.id
_entity.type
_entity.pdbx_description
1 polymer ?
#
loop_
_entity_poly.entity_id
_entity_poly.type
_entity_poly.pdbx_seq_one_letter_code
_entity_poly.pdbx_strand_id
1 'polypeptide(L)'
;MNRFFKILVIGFLALTGVFSIYHYSNLEPSTNSNVIPVYTYKVVNTYPHDQNAFTEGLVFEDGILYEGTGLHGRSTLRRVKLETGEILQTCELPLQYFGEGVTIYGDKIIQLTWQSHIGFIY
;
A
#
# COMPACT_ATOMS: atom_id res chain seq x y z
N MET A 1 -53.01 24.06 -37.82
CA MET A 1 -52.84 23.58 -36.44
C MET A 1 -53.68 24.46 -35.51
N ASN A 2 -54.70 23.89 -34.84
CA ASN A 2 -55.74 24.65 -34.13
C ASN A 2 -55.15 25.49 -33.00
N ARG A 3 -55.65 26.72 -32.79
CA ARG A 3 -55.19 27.62 -31.70
C ARG A 3 -55.19 26.92 -30.34
N PHE A 4 -56.16 26.03 -30.12
CA PHE A 4 -56.25 25.17 -28.95
C PHE A 4 -55.04 24.24 -28.77
N PHE A 5 -54.56 23.61 -29.84
CA PHE A 5 -53.40 22.71 -29.82
C PHE A 5 -52.09 23.46 -29.48
N LYS A 6 -51.93 24.69 -29.98
CA LYS A 6 -50.76 25.53 -29.65
C LYS A 6 -50.73 25.93 -28.16
N ILE A 7 -51.89 26.26 -27.58
CA ILE A 7 -51.99 26.62 -26.16
C ILE A 7 -51.66 25.41 -25.27
N LEU A 8 -52.13 24.23 -25.65
CA LEU A 8 -51.88 22.99 -24.90
C LEU A 8 -50.39 22.61 -24.92
N VAL A 9 -49.71 22.77 -26.07
CA VAL A 9 -48.26 22.54 -26.20
C VAL A 9 -47.45 23.56 -25.40
N ILE A 10 -47.80 24.85 -25.42
CA ILE A 10 -47.11 25.89 -24.63
C ILE A 10 -47.32 25.65 -23.13
N GLY A 11 -48.53 25.30 -22.71
CA GLY A 11 -48.83 24.96 -21.32
C GLY A 11 -48.04 23.73 -20.83
N PHE A 12 -47.94 22.70 -21.67
CA PHE A 12 -47.14 21.51 -21.36
C PHE A 12 -45.64 21.83 -21.27
N LEU A 13 -45.09 22.61 -22.21
CA LEU A 13 -43.69 23.06 -22.15
C LEU A 13 -43.40 23.88 -20.89
N ALA A 14 -44.30 24.79 -20.50
CA ALA A 14 -44.17 25.55 -19.26
C ALA A 14 -44.19 24.64 -18.02
N LEU A 15 -45.08 23.64 -17.99
CA LEU A 15 -45.19 22.68 -16.88
C LEU A 15 -43.92 21.82 -16.75
N THR A 16 -43.38 21.33 -17.88
CA THR A 16 -42.13 20.56 -17.88
C THR A 16 -40.92 21.38 -17.48
N GLY A 17 -40.89 22.67 -17.84
CA GLY A 17 -39.86 23.61 -17.41
C GLY A 17 -39.89 23.85 -15.91
N VAL A 18 -41.07 24.12 -15.33
CA VAL A 18 -41.25 24.32 -13.88
C VAL A 18 -40.90 23.04 -13.11
N PHE A 19 -41.33 21.87 -13.60
CA PHE A 19 -40.99 20.58 -12.98
C PHE A 19 -39.48 20.30 -13.02
N SER A 20 -38.81 20.62 -14.13
CA SER A 20 -37.36 20.45 -14.26
C SER A 20 -36.59 21.38 -13.34
N ILE A 21 -37.01 22.63 -13.21
CA ILE A 21 -36.41 23.60 -12.28
C ILE A 21 -36.60 23.14 -10.83
N TYR A 22 -37.81 22.71 -10.47
CA TYR A 22 -38.10 22.18 -9.13
C TYR A 22 -37.26 20.93 -8.83
N HIS A 23 -37.07 20.03 -9.79
CA HIS A 23 -36.23 18.86 -9.59
C HIS A 23 -34.75 19.24 -9.41
N TYR A 24 -34.24 20.17 -10.22
CA TYR A 24 -32.85 20.59 -10.17
C TYR A 24 -32.52 21.35 -8.87
N SER A 25 -33.45 22.17 -8.37
CA SER A 25 -33.30 22.87 -7.09
C SER A 25 -33.34 21.96 -5.86
N ASN A 26 -33.86 20.73 -6.00
CA ASN A 26 -33.94 19.73 -4.94
C ASN A 26 -32.92 18.59 -5.10
N LEU A 27 -31.92 18.75 -5.98
CA LEU A 27 -30.77 17.86 -6.01
C LEU A 27 -29.89 18.18 -4.80
N GLU A 28 -30.06 17.41 -3.73
CA GLU A 28 -29.08 17.35 -2.64
C GLU A 28 -27.71 17.01 -3.25
N PRO A 29 -26.65 17.82 -3.02
CA PRO A 29 -25.32 17.47 -3.48
C PRO A 29 -24.95 16.13 -2.86
N SER A 30 -24.61 15.15 -3.69
CA SER A 30 -24.20 13.83 -3.23
C SER A 30 -22.89 13.98 -2.45
N THR A 31 -22.97 14.15 -1.14
CA THR A 31 -21.85 14.14 -0.21
C THR A 31 -21.42 12.69 0.06
N ASN A 32 -21.12 11.95 -1.01
CA ASN A 32 -20.29 10.74 -0.90
C ASN A 32 -18.85 11.21 -0.68
N SER A 33 -18.58 11.70 0.53
CA SER A 33 -17.21 11.81 1.01
C SER A 33 -16.69 10.39 1.19
N ASN A 34 -16.07 9.84 0.15
CA ASN A 34 -15.18 8.69 0.25
C ASN A 34 -13.96 9.11 1.09
N VAL A 35 -14.16 9.24 2.40
CA VAL A 35 -13.07 9.51 3.34
C VAL A 35 -12.23 8.24 3.40
N ILE A 36 -11.01 8.33 2.89
CA ILE A 36 -10.02 7.24 3.02
C ILE A 36 -9.72 7.09 4.51
N PRO A 37 -9.93 5.89 5.11
CA PRO A 37 -9.61 5.68 6.51
C PRO A 37 -8.13 5.97 6.78
N VAL A 38 -7.86 6.79 7.80
CA VAL A 38 -6.50 7.09 8.27
C VAL A 38 -6.28 6.37 9.59
N TYR A 39 -5.19 5.62 9.69
CA TYR A 39 -4.80 4.90 10.89
C TYR A 39 -3.62 5.59 11.57
N THR A 40 -3.57 5.47 12.90
CA THR A 40 -2.40 5.79 13.71
C THR A 40 -1.90 4.52 14.41
N TYR A 41 -0.79 4.61 15.13
CA TYR A 41 -0.18 3.48 15.81
C TYR A 41 -0.07 3.72 17.33
N LYS A 42 -0.01 2.62 18.07
CA LYS A 42 0.39 2.59 19.49
C LYS A 42 1.59 1.66 19.61
N VAL A 43 2.66 2.14 20.22
CA VAL A 43 3.83 1.30 20.52
C VAL A 43 3.42 0.30 21.63
N VAL A 44 3.41 -0.98 21.29
CA VAL A 44 3.09 -2.07 22.24
C VAL A 44 4.37 -2.60 22.90
N ASN A 45 5.43 -2.76 22.10
CA ASN A 45 6.77 -3.19 22.54
C ASN A 45 7.83 -2.46 21.71
N THR A 46 9.07 -2.48 22.21
CA THR A 46 10.24 -1.98 21.49
C THR A 46 11.38 -2.97 21.71
N TYR A 47 12.09 -3.29 20.64
CA TYR A 47 13.19 -4.26 20.63
C TYR A 47 14.48 -3.62 20.11
N PRO A 48 15.65 -4.12 20.52
CA PRO A 48 16.93 -3.66 19.97
C PRO A 48 17.01 -3.95 18.46
N HIS A 49 17.62 -3.04 17.72
CA HIS A 49 17.94 -3.20 16.29
C HIS A 49 19.39 -2.76 16.04
N ASP A 50 20.08 -3.45 15.14
CA ASP A 50 21.45 -3.10 14.75
C ASP A 50 21.45 -1.79 13.95
N GLN A 51 21.99 -0.73 14.56
CA GLN A 51 22.05 0.60 13.95
C GLN A 51 22.90 0.67 12.67
N ASN A 52 23.71 -0.36 12.38
CA ASN A 52 24.49 -0.45 11.15
C ASN A 52 23.77 -1.24 10.04
N ALA A 53 22.62 -1.86 10.35
CA ALA A 53 21.82 -2.58 9.36
C ALA A 53 20.99 -1.59 8.54
N PHE A 54 21.28 -1.49 7.24
CA PHE A 54 20.43 -0.75 6.30
C PHE A 54 19.29 -1.66 5.84
N THR A 55 18.21 -1.71 6.61
CA THR A 55 17.08 -2.63 6.40
C THR A 55 16.34 -2.34 5.10
N GLU A 56 16.23 -3.34 4.22
CA GLU A 56 15.50 -3.25 2.94
C GLU A 56 14.44 -4.36 2.78
N GLY A 57 14.50 -5.39 3.61
CA GLY A 57 13.50 -6.45 3.68
C GLY A 57 13.34 -6.95 5.12
N LEU A 58 12.10 -7.20 5.54
CA LEU A 58 11.79 -7.61 6.91
C LEU A 58 10.62 -8.59 6.93
N VAL A 59 10.84 -9.77 7.51
CA VAL A 59 9.82 -10.83 7.69
C VAL A 59 9.92 -11.38 9.09
N PHE A 60 8.79 -11.66 9.73
CA PHE A 60 8.75 -12.35 11.02
C PHE A 60 7.95 -13.64 10.88
N GLU A 61 8.58 -14.77 11.14
CA GLU A 61 7.97 -16.10 11.03
C GLU A 61 8.49 -17.01 12.14
N ASP A 62 7.57 -17.75 12.78
CA ASP A 62 7.87 -18.72 13.84
C ASP A 62 8.80 -18.20 14.96
N GLY A 63 8.63 -16.93 15.35
CA GLY A 63 9.40 -16.32 16.43
C GLY A 63 10.77 -15.77 16.01
N ILE A 64 11.13 -15.86 14.73
CA ILE A 64 12.41 -15.38 14.19
C ILE A 64 12.18 -14.21 13.25
N LEU A 65 13.05 -13.21 13.35
CA LEU A 65 13.10 -12.08 12.43
C LEU A 65 14.10 -12.40 11.30
N TYR A 66 13.66 -12.31 10.06
CA TYR A 66 14.49 -12.41 8.87
C TYR A 66 14.64 -11.02 8.27
N GLU A 67 15.88 -10.60 8.04
CA GLU A 67 16.19 -9.24 7.61
C GLU A 67 17.12 -9.26 6.39
N GLY A 68 16.70 -8.62 5.31
CA GLY A 68 17.56 -8.28 4.18
C GLY A 68 18.15 -6.89 4.39
N THR A 69 19.46 -6.76 4.25
CA THR A 69 20.16 -5.46 4.33
C THR A 69 20.73 -5.04 2.99
N GLY A 70 20.68 -3.74 2.72
CA GLY A 70 21.31 -3.10 1.57
C GLY A 70 22.77 -2.69 1.81
N LEU A 71 23.24 -1.74 1.00
CA LEU A 71 24.61 -1.23 0.85
C LEU A 71 25.50 -2.11 -0.04
N HIS A 72 26.06 -1.49 -1.09
CA HIS A 72 27.01 -2.15 -2.00
C HIS A 72 28.21 -2.72 -1.24
N GLY A 73 28.54 -3.97 -1.54
CA GLY A 73 29.63 -4.70 -0.88
C GLY A 73 29.36 -5.11 0.57
N ARG A 74 28.17 -4.82 1.13
CA ARG A 74 27.83 -5.07 2.54
C ARG A 74 26.41 -5.64 2.73
N SER A 75 25.72 -5.94 1.65
CA SER A 75 24.35 -6.47 1.69
C SER A 75 24.34 -7.90 2.25
N THR A 76 23.36 -8.20 3.09
CA THR A 76 23.25 -9.50 3.76
C THR A 76 21.79 -9.96 3.84
N LEU A 77 21.59 -11.26 4.05
CA LEU A 77 20.38 -11.83 4.63
C LEU A 77 20.73 -12.32 6.05
N ARG A 78 19.90 -11.97 7.04
CA ARG A 78 20.13 -12.28 8.45
C ARG A 78 18.93 -12.98 9.06
N ARG A 79 19.20 -13.95 9.95
CA ARG A 79 18.25 -14.45 10.94
C ARG A 79 18.59 -13.80 12.27
N VAL A 80 17.62 -13.16 12.88
CA VAL A 80 17.78 -12.31 14.06
C VAL A 80 16.78 -12.74 15.12
N LYS A 81 17.26 -12.83 16.37
CA LYS A 81 16.41 -13.03 17.52
C LYS A 81 15.72 -11.72 17.89
N LEU A 82 14.39 -11.68 17.81
CA LEU A 82 13.61 -10.46 17.97
C LEU A 82 13.88 -9.75 19.30
N GLU A 83 13.92 -10.48 20.41
CA GLU A 83 13.95 -9.87 21.75
C GLU A 83 15.27 -9.15 22.05
N THR A 84 16.36 -9.62 21.45
CA THR A 84 17.72 -9.16 21.77
C THR A 84 18.40 -8.41 20.62
N GLY A 85 17.92 -8.57 19.38
CA GLY A 85 18.62 -8.12 18.18
C GLY A 85 19.85 -8.96 17.84
N GLU A 86 20.04 -10.10 18.49
CA GLU A 86 21.18 -10.99 18.24
C GLU A 86 21.07 -11.62 16.85
N ILE A 87 22.14 -11.52 16.08
CA ILE A 87 22.24 -12.16 14.75
C ILE A 87 22.56 -13.65 14.98
N LEU A 88 21.57 -14.50 14.69
CA LEU A 88 21.68 -15.96 14.81
C LEU A 88 22.40 -16.58 13.61
N GLN A 89 22.25 -15.98 12.43
CA GLN A 89 22.86 -16.45 11.19
C GLN A 89 22.92 -15.30 10.18
N THR A 90 23.98 -15.27 9.36
CA THR A 90 24.15 -14.31 8.26
C THR A 90 24.54 -15.04 6.99
N CYS A 91 23.99 -14.59 5.87
CA CYS A 91 24.45 -14.89 4.52
C CYS A 91 24.82 -13.59 3.81
N GLU A 92 26.06 -13.48 3.34
CA GLU A 92 26.52 -12.30 2.59
C GLU A 92 26.12 -12.43 1.12
N LEU A 93 25.65 -11.32 0.53
CA LEU A 93 25.45 -11.25 -0.91
C LEU A 93 26.80 -10.98 -1.60
N PRO A 94 27.00 -11.50 -2.82
CA PRO A 94 28.16 -11.12 -3.63
C PRO A 94 28.26 -9.59 -3.77
N LEU A 95 29.49 -9.07 -3.71
CA LEU A 95 29.77 -7.64 -3.50
C LEU A 95 29.12 -6.69 -4.52
N GLN A 96 28.86 -7.18 -5.73
CA GLN A 96 28.22 -6.40 -6.80
C GLN A 96 26.74 -6.14 -6.57
N TYR A 97 26.09 -6.90 -5.69
CA TYR A 97 24.65 -6.80 -5.45
C TYR A 97 24.36 -5.91 -4.24
N PHE A 98 23.32 -5.11 -4.40
CA PHE A 98 22.67 -4.39 -3.30
C PHE A 98 21.39 -5.15 -2.98
N GLY A 99 21.27 -5.65 -1.75
CA GLY A 99 20.12 -6.44 -1.28
C GLY A 99 18.89 -5.58 -1.03
N GLU A 100 17.71 -6.13 -1.31
CA GLU A 100 16.42 -5.45 -1.21
C GLU A 100 15.42 -6.31 -0.41
N GLY A 101 14.12 -6.16 -0.70
CA GLY A 101 13.02 -6.91 -0.11
C GLY A 101 13.24 -8.42 -0.02
N VAL A 102 12.81 -8.98 1.12
CA VAL A 102 12.85 -10.40 1.47
C VAL A 102 11.44 -10.90 1.73
N THR A 103 11.13 -12.13 1.32
CA THR A 103 9.93 -12.85 1.73
C THR A 103 10.24 -14.32 1.97
N ILE A 104 9.37 -15.01 2.70
CA ILE A 104 9.42 -16.46 2.87
C ILE A 104 8.30 -17.10 2.04
N TYR A 105 8.62 -18.16 1.34
CA TYR A 105 7.67 -18.94 0.54
C TYR A 105 7.95 -20.44 0.71
N GLY A 106 7.10 -21.10 1.51
CA GLY A 106 7.29 -22.50 1.85
C GLY A 106 8.56 -22.69 2.67
N ASP A 107 9.48 -23.49 2.15
CA ASP A 107 10.77 -23.79 2.78
C ASP A 107 11.90 -22.85 2.32
N LYS A 108 11.58 -21.76 1.61
CA LYS A 108 12.57 -20.90 0.94
C LYS A 108 12.50 -19.46 1.38
N ILE A 109 13.65 -18.82 1.39
CA ILE A 109 13.74 -17.37 1.52
C ILE A 109 14.07 -16.79 0.15
N ILE A 110 13.28 -15.80 -0.30
CA ILE A 110 13.48 -15.12 -1.57
C ILE A 110 13.92 -13.69 -1.26
N GLN A 111 15.04 -13.26 -1.85
CA GLN A 111 15.57 -11.91 -1.70
C GLN A 111 15.81 -11.25 -3.05
N LEU A 112 15.30 -10.05 -3.21
CA LEU A 112 15.53 -9.23 -4.41
C LEU A 112 16.83 -8.44 -4.31
N THR A 113 17.26 -7.88 -5.43
CA THR A 113 18.39 -6.95 -5.48
C THR A 113 18.03 -5.69 -6.26
N TRP A 114 18.68 -4.60 -5.90
CA TRP A 114 18.49 -3.31 -6.56
C TRP A 114 19.14 -3.31 -7.95
N GLN A 115 18.39 -2.90 -8.97
CA GLN A 115 18.80 -2.66 -10.36
C GLN A 115 19.36 -3.86 -11.15
N SER A 116 19.77 -4.94 -10.49
CA SER A 116 20.44 -6.05 -11.19
C SER A 116 19.49 -7.01 -11.88
N HIS A 117 18.19 -6.96 -11.55
CA HIS A 117 17.16 -7.88 -12.02
C HIS A 117 17.44 -9.36 -11.69
N ILE A 118 18.20 -9.60 -10.61
CA ILE A 118 18.51 -10.93 -10.08
C ILE A 118 17.90 -11.06 -8.68
N GLY A 119 17.35 -12.24 -8.39
CA GLY A 119 16.91 -12.63 -7.05
C GLY A 119 17.66 -13.86 -6.56
N PHE A 120 17.87 -13.94 -5.25
CA PHE A 120 18.47 -15.09 -4.58
C PHE A 120 17.38 -15.91 -3.89
N ILE A 121 17.59 -17.23 -3.89
CA ILE A 121 16.75 -18.19 -3.19
C ILE A 121 17.67 -18.97 -2.25
N TYR A 122 17.30 -19.03 -0.98
CA TYR A 122 17.99 -19.74 0.08
C TYR A 122 17.13 -20.89 0.60
#